data_AF-A0A970L079-F1
#
_entry.id   AF-A0A970L079-F1
#
_cell.length_a   1.000
_cell.length_b   1.000
_cell.length_c   1.000
_cell.angle_alpha   90.00
_cell.angle_beta   90.00
_cell.angle_gamma   90.00
#
_symmetry.space_group_name_H-M   'P 1'
#
loop_
_entity.id
_entity.type
_entity.pdbx_description
1 polymer ?
#
loop_
_entity_poly.entity_id
_entity_poly.type
_entity_poly.pdbx_seq_one_letter_code
_entity_poly.pdbx_strand_id
1 'polypeptide(L)'
;AVICGRPNAGKSTLFNLFAGEGSAIVTDIAGTTRDTLRADVAAGRVLLHLYDTAGLRVDNVDDPIERIGVSRAREKISAAELIIAVFDATEKPSDADSELLKATVPVKIAVINKADAAPDENISAYKALADDADTPAIVMSAAKGDGFDELVAEIERIFTDTEIDLSSDAVLATARQFHEAKGALVRVMGAIAALDSGLPTDIAAGELEGALTHLASLDGREVTEEIVSEIFSKFCVGK
;
A
#
# COMPACT_ATOMS: atom_id res chain seq x y z
N ALA A 1 -0.02 -2.30 4.06
CA ALA A 1 1.18 -1.65 4.62
C ALA A 1 2.25 -2.69 4.93
N VAL A 2 3.53 -2.34 4.78
CA VAL A 2 4.66 -3.22 5.12
C VAL A 2 5.55 -2.51 6.14
N ILE A 3 5.90 -3.20 7.24
CA ILE A 3 6.85 -2.69 8.24
C ILE A 3 8.25 -3.16 7.87
N CYS A 4 9.19 -2.25 7.62
CA CYS A 4 10.58 -2.58 7.29
C CYS A 4 11.60 -1.87 8.19
N GLY A 5 12.86 -2.28 8.15
CA GLY A 5 13.92 -1.72 9.00
C GLY A 5 14.96 -2.76 9.41
N ARG A 6 16.04 -2.32 10.06
CA ARG A 6 17.13 -3.19 10.52
C ARG A 6 16.64 -4.25 11.53
N PRO A 7 17.41 -5.34 11.77
CA PRO A 7 17.20 -6.21 12.92
C PRO A 7 17.09 -5.41 14.22
N ASN A 8 16.24 -5.84 15.14
CA ASN A 8 16.06 -5.24 16.47
C ASN A 8 15.57 -3.79 16.52
N ALA A 9 15.23 -3.15 15.39
CA ALA A 9 14.65 -1.81 15.36
C ALA A 9 13.25 -1.70 16.03
N GLY A 10 12.66 -2.82 16.45
CA GLY A 10 11.35 -2.85 17.12
C GLY A 10 10.15 -3.04 16.18
N LYS A 11 10.37 -3.56 14.97
CA LYS A 11 9.32 -3.89 13.98
C LYS A 11 8.22 -4.79 14.55
N SER A 12 8.58 -5.90 15.18
CA SER A 12 7.59 -6.84 15.74
C SER A 12 6.89 -6.27 16.97
N THR A 13 7.55 -5.40 17.75
CA THR A 13 6.90 -4.65 18.83
C THR A 13 5.83 -3.72 18.26
N LEU A 14 6.16 -2.98 17.20
CA LEU A 14 5.20 -2.11 16.51
C LEU A 14 4.06 -2.90 15.86
N PHE A 15 4.35 -4.03 15.22
CA PHE A 15 3.34 -4.93 14.67
C PHE A 15 2.35 -5.39 15.74
N ASN A 16 2.85 -5.82 16.90
CA ASN A 16 2.02 -6.25 18.02
C ASN A 16 1.23 -5.08 18.62
N LEU A 17 1.80 -3.88 18.65
CA LEU A 17 1.10 -2.68 19.11
C LEU A 17 -0.10 -2.36 18.21
N PHE A 18 0.09 -2.38 16.90
CA PHE A 18 -1.01 -2.30 15.92
C PHE A 18 -2.07 -3.40 16.12
N ALA A 19 -1.64 -4.64 16.38
CA ALA A 19 -2.54 -5.76 16.59
C ALA A 19 -3.28 -5.74 17.94
N GLY A 20 -2.74 -5.04 18.95
CA GLY A 20 -3.27 -4.99 20.32
C GLY A 20 -4.10 -3.75 20.63
N GLU A 21 -3.77 -2.59 20.07
CA GLU A 21 -4.47 -1.31 20.32
C GLU A 21 -5.47 -0.94 19.22
N GLY A 22 -5.19 -1.31 17.96
CA GLY A 22 -6.18 -1.27 16.90
C GLY A 22 -7.21 -2.38 17.13
N SER A 23 -8.49 -2.14 16.82
CA SER A 23 -9.52 -3.19 16.77
C SER A 23 -9.16 -4.23 15.69
N ALA A 24 -8.16 -5.06 15.96
CA ALA A 24 -7.63 -6.04 15.05
C ALA A 24 -8.66 -7.16 14.90
N ILE A 25 -9.20 -7.31 13.69
CA ILE A 25 -9.79 -8.58 13.32
C ILE A 25 -8.61 -9.46 12.92
N VAL A 26 -8.02 -10.12 13.91
CA VAL A 26 -6.96 -11.11 13.68
C VAL A 26 -7.62 -12.32 13.02
N THR A 27 -7.64 -12.35 11.69
CA THR A 27 -7.94 -13.58 10.96
C THR A 27 -6.69 -14.42 10.84
N ASP A 28 -6.61 -15.47 11.66
CA ASP A 28 -5.70 -16.58 11.43
C ASP A 28 -6.12 -17.28 10.13
N ILE A 29 -5.56 -16.87 8.98
CA ILE A 29 -5.63 -17.70 7.77
C ILE A 29 -4.60 -18.82 7.95
N ALA A 30 -4.95 -19.82 8.76
CA ALA A 30 -4.20 -21.05 8.87
C ALA A 30 -4.27 -21.78 7.52
N GLY A 31 -3.16 -21.89 6.79
CA GLY A 31 -3.14 -22.76 5.62
C GLY A 31 -2.07 -22.59 4.54
N THR A 32 -1.16 -21.62 4.57
CA THR A 32 -0.11 -21.54 3.53
C THR A 32 1.27 -21.20 4.09
N THR A 33 2.23 -22.04 3.73
CA THR A 33 3.58 -22.27 4.27
C THR A 33 4.49 -21.04 4.41
N ARG A 34 4.91 -20.76 5.66
CA ARG A 34 6.19 -20.18 6.17
C ARG A 34 6.81 -18.99 5.41
N ASP A 35 6.92 -17.76 5.92
CA ASP A 35 6.41 -17.10 7.11
C ASP A 35 6.16 -15.63 6.68
N THR A 36 4.94 -15.13 6.74
CA THR A 36 4.73 -13.68 6.76
C THR A 36 3.57 -13.46 7.70
N LEU A 37 3.87 -12.92 8.87
CA LEU A 37 2.82 -12.48 9.79
C LEU A 37 2.02 -11.39 9.08
N ARG A 38 0.73 -11.65 8.91
CA ARG A 38 -0.25 -10.70 8.36
C ARG A 38 -1.28 -10.44 9.45
N ALA A 39 -1.58 -9.16 9.68
CA ALA A 39 -2.69 -8.75 10.51
C ALA A 39 -3.51 -7.69 9.76
N ASP A 40 -4.83 -7.76 9.90
CA ASP A 40 -5.71 -6.72 9.43
C ASP A 40 -6.02 -5.82 10.64
N VAL A 41 -5.49 -4.60 10.63
CA VAL A 41 -5.51 -3.66 11.76
C VAL A 41 -6.13 -2.34 11.35
N ALA A 42 -6.90 -1.73 12.25
CA ALA A 42 -7.43 -0.38 12.04
C ALA A 42 -6.38 0.64 12.52
N ALA A 43 -5.98 1.55 11.63
CA ALA A 43 -5.28 2.78 11.97
C ALA A 43 -6.29 3.92 11.79
N GLY A 44 -7.03 4.21 12.87
CA GLY A 44 -8.17 5.11 12.83
C GLY A 44 -9.24 4.61 11.84
N ARG A 45 -9.54 5.40 10.81
CA ARG A 45 -10.48 5.10 9.71
C ARG A 45 -9.87 4.24 8.59
N VAL A 46 -8.56 4.04 8.59
CA VAL A 46 -7.84 3.29 7.56
C VAL A 46 -7.67 1.84 7.98
N LEU A 47 -8.15 0.89 7.16
CA LEU A 47 -7.88 -0.54 7.35
C LEU A 47 -6.53 -0.88 6.70
N LEU A 48 -5.58 -1.32 7.52
CA LEU A 48 -4.26 -1.75 7.05
C LEU A 48 -4.18 -3.27 7.01
N HIS A 49 -3.91 -3.82 5.83
CA HIS A 49 -3.32 -5.15 5.70
C HIS A 49 -1.83 -5.05 6.00
N LEU A 50 -1.46 -5.32 7.26
CA LEU A 50 -0.11 -5.15 7.79
C LEU A 50 0.69 -6.43 7.60
N TYR A 51 1.88 -6.31 7.00
CA TYR A 51 2.81 -7.42 6.83
C TYR A 51 4.12 -7.14 7.57
N ASP A 52 4.57 -8.08 8.42
CA ASP A 52 5.88 -7.98 9.08
C ASP A 52 7.01 -8.50 8.15
N THR A 53 8.02 -7.65 7.90
CA THR A 53 9.21 -8.05 7.15
C THR A 53 10.18 -8.91 7.95
N ALA A 54 10.04 -9.01 9.28
CA ALA A 54 10.82 -9.96 10.05
C ALA A 54 10.50 -11.41 9.66
N GLY A 55 9.26 -11.71 9.24
CA GLY A 55 8.93 -13.00 8.61
C GLY A 55 9.44 -13.12 7.17
N LEU A 56 9.69 -12.00 6.49
CA LEU A 56 10.23 -11.96 5.13
C LEU A 56 11.77 -12.09 5.08
N ARG A 57 12.46 -12.13 6.23
CA ARG A 57 13.87 -12.51 6.31
C ARG A 57 13.98 -14.01 6.56
N VAL A 58 14.69 -14.68 5.66
CA VAL A 58 15.11 -16.07 5.80
C VAL A 58 16.59 -16.03 6.19
N ASP A 59 16.94 -16.63 7.32
CA ASP A 59 18.24 -16.49 7.99
C ASP A 59 19.40 -17.25 7.32
N ASN A 60 19.20 -17.77 6.11
CA ASN A 60 20.24 -18.44 5.32
C ASN A 60 20.17 -17.93 3.87
N VAL A 61 21.30 -18.01 3.16
CA VAL A 61 21.48 -17.48 1.79
C VAL A 61 21.81 -18.61 0.78
N ASP A 62 21.79 -19.87 1.25
CA ASP A 62 22.27 -21.04 0.51
C ASP A 62 21.18 -22.07 0.13
N ASP A 63 19.88 -21.80 0.34
CA ASP A 63 18.80 -22.73 -0.03
C ASP A 63 18.03 -22.26 -1.29
N PRO A 64 17.89 -23.08 -2.35
CA PRO A 64 17.10 -22.75 -3.54
C PRO A 64 15.65 -22.29 -3.27
N ILE A 65 15.07 -22.61 -2.10
CA ILE A 65 13.75 -22.14 -1.66
C ILE A 65 13.75 -20.63 -1.31
N GLU A 66 14.91 -20.05 -0.98
CA GLU A 66 15.09 -18.65 -0.53
C GLU A 66 14.94 -17.61 -1.63
N ARG A 67 15.30 -17.94 -2.88
CA ARG A 67 15.11 -17.03 -4.03
C ARG A 67 13.64 -16.67 -4.23
N ILE A 68 12.75 -17.59 -3.87
CA ILE A 68 11.30 -17.38 -3.91
C ILE A 68 10.87 -16.44 -2.75
N GLY A 69 11.49 -16.56 -1.57
CA GLY A 69 11.21 -15.71 -0.40
C GLY A 69 11.64 -14.25 -0.59
N VAL A 70 12.84 -14.01 -1.14
CA VAL A 70 13.33 -12.65 -1.45
C VAL A 70 12.51 -12.00 -2.58
N SER A 71 12.11 -12.77 -3.60
CA SER A 71 11.21 -12.28 -4.65
C SER A 71 9.86 -11.86 -4.07
N ARG A 72 9.26 -12.70 -3.21
CA ARG A 72 7.97 -12.41 -2.56
C ARG A 72 8.02 -11.23 -1.59
N ALA A 73 9.12 -11.06 -0.85
CA ALA A 73 9.34 -9.90 0.01
C ALA A 73 9.41 -8.62 -0.81
N ARG A 74 10.17 -8.63 -1.92
CA ARG A 74 10.27 -7.51 -2.86
C ARG A 74 8.96 -7.25 -3.60
N GLU A 75 8.21 -8.28 -3.99
CA GLU A 75 6.88 -8.16 -4.58
C GLU A 75 5.90 -7.52 -3.61
N LYS A 76 5.89 -7.94 -2.33
CA LYS A 76 5.03 -7.35 -1.30
C LYS A 76 5.40 -5.91 -0.98
N ILE A 77 6.70 -5.56 -0.96
CA ILE A 77 7.17 -4.19 -0.78
C ILE A 77 6.81 -3.33 -2.01
N SER A 78 6.96 -3.86 -3.22
CA SER A 78 6.61 -3.17 -4.48
C SER A 78 5.10 -2.96 -4.62
N ALA A 79 4.30 -3.92 -4.12
CA ALA A 79 2.85 -3.83 -4.07
C ALA A 79 2.32 -3.06 -2.85
N ALA A 80 3.19 -2.63 -1.93
CA ALA A 80 2.77 -1.93 -0.73
C ALA A 80 2.39 -0.49 -1.05
N GLU A 81 1.15 -0.13 -0.71
CA GLU A 81 0.68 1.25 -0.80
C GLU A 81 1.22 2.12 0.34
N LEU A 82 1.75 1.51 1.41
CA LEU A 82 2.38 2.19 2.55
C LEU A 82 3.58 1.38 3.06
N ILE A 83 4.72 2.04 3.21
CA ILE A 83 5.91 1.54 3.90
C ILE A 83 6.06 2.25 5.25
N ILE A 84 6.15 1.47 6.32
CA ILE A 84 6.48 1.96 7.67
C ILE A 84 7.92 1.56 7.95
N ALA A 85 8.85 2.50 7.79
CA ALA A 85 10.29 2.27 7.96
C ALA A 85 10.70 2.56 9.41
N VAL A 86 11.08 1.52 10.15
CA VAL A 86 11.38 1.59 11.59
C VAL A 86 12.89 1.67 11.82
N PHE A 87 13.31 2.71 12.53
CA PHE A 87 14.70 3.01 12.87
C PHE A 87 14.90 2.95 14.38
N ASP A 88 16.03 2.38 14.81
CA ASP A 88 16.42 2.36 16.22
C ASP A 88 17.17 3.66 16.56
N ALA A 89 16.52 4.53 17.34
CA ALA A 89 17.11 5.81 17.72
C ALA A 89 18.23 5.69 18.77
N THR A 90 18.40 4.52 19.40
CA THR A 90 19.51 4.30 20.33
C THR A 90 20.86 4.22 19.61
N GLU A 91 20.84 3.95 18.31
CA GLU A 91 22.01 3.94 17.42
C GLU A 91 22.03 5.16 16.50
N LYS A 92 23.23 5.56 16.05
CA LYS A 92 23.35 6.61 15.03
C LYS A 92 22.84 6.09 13.67
N PRO A 93 22.27 6.97 12.82
CA PRO A 93 21.91 6.59 11.47
C PRO A 93 23.11 6.04 10.70
N SER A 94 22.91 4.94 9.98
CA SER A 94 23.90 4.37 9.06
C SER A 94 23.57 4.72 7.62
N ASP A 95 24.53 4.47 6.72
CA ASP A 95 24.32 4.59 5.28
C ASP A 95 23.12 3.78 4.80
N ALA A 96 22.95 2.54 5.29
CA ALA A 96 21.79 1.70 4.95
C ALA A 96 20.43 2.31 5.33
N ASP A 97 20.36 3.14 6.38
CA ASP A 97 19.10 3.81 6.75
C ASP A 97 18.84 5.00 5.84
N SER A 98 19.90 5.74 5.47
CA SER A 98 19.79 6.79 4.46
C SER A 98 19.33 6.23 3.12
N GLU A 99 19.84 5.06 2.70
CA GLU A 99 19.38 4.37 1.50
C GLU A 99 17.90 3.96 1.58
N LEU A 100 17.45 3.42 2.72
CA LEU A 100 16.04 3.06 2.92
C LEU A 100 15.11 4.30 2.87
N LEU A 101 15.54 5.41 3.47
CA LEU A 101 14.82 6.69 3.40
C LEU A 101 14.85 7.31 2.00
N LYS A 102 15.90 7.10 1.20
CA LYS A 102 15.96 7.60 -0.18
C LYS A 102 15.29 6.68 -1.19
N ALA A 103 14.95 5.44 -0.82
CA ALA A 103 14.28 4.51 -1.70
C ALA A 103 12.91 5.04 -2.14
N THR A 104 12.70 5.11 -3.46
CA THR A 104 11.42 5.50 -4.05
C THR A 104 10.38 4.41 -3.83
N VAL A 105 9.39 4.70 -3.01
CA VAL A 105 8.22 3.86 -2.73
C VAL A 105 6.96 4.74 -2.76
N PRO A 106 5.75 4.20 -2.97
CA PRO A 106 4.55 5.01 -3.18
C PRO A 106 4.25 5.97 -2.03
N VAL A 107 4.21 5.45 -0.80
CA VAL A 107 4.00 6.22 0.43
C VAL A 107 4.90 5.64 1.51
N LYS A 108 5.55 6.51 2.28
CA LYS A 108 6.49 6.11 3.34
C LYS A 108 6.32 6.97 4.58
N ILE A 109 6.41 6.33 5.74
CA ILE A 109 6.53 6.99 7.04
C ILE A 109 7.78 6.46 7.73
N ALA A 110 8.62 7.37 8.23
CA ALA A 110 9.76 7.04 9.07
C ALA A 110 9.33 6.98 10.53
N VAL A 111 9.59 5.85 11.19
CA VAL A 111 9.31 5.63 12.60
C VAL A 111 10.64 5.59 13.35
N ILE A 112 10.90 6.63 14.12
CA ILE A 112 12.10 6.80 14.95
C ILE A 112 11.77 6.19 16.31
N ASN A 113 12.08 4.90 16.46
CA ASN A 113 11.64 4.07 17.58
C ASN A 113 12.68 4.02 18.73
N LYS A 114 12.24 3.54 19.90
CA LYS A 114 13.01 3.47 21.15
C LYS A 114 13.46 4.85 21.64
N ALA A 115 12.66 5.88 21.35
CA ALA A 115 12.96 7.26 21.72
C ALA A 115 13.12 7.45 23.24
N ASP A 116 12.54 6.56 24.05
CA ASP A 116 12.64 6.59 25.51
C ASP A 116 14.03 6.27 26.06
N ALA A 117 14.90 5.63 25.27
CA ALA A 117 16.27 5.28 25.63
C ALA A 117 17.31 5.92 24.69
N ALA A 118 16.86 6.70 23.70
CA ALA A 118 17.70 7.27 22.67
C ALA A 118 18.27 8.64 23.08
N PRO A 119 19.51 8.97 22.68
CA PRO A 119 20.02 10.33 22.78
C PRO A 119 19.27 11.29 21.83
N ASP A 120 18.99 12.51 22.29
CA ASP A 120 18.32 13.55 21.47
C ASP A 120 19.06 13.85 20.15
N GLU A 121 20.40 13.74 20.15
CA GLU A 121 21.24 13.91 18.95
C GLU A 121 20.88 12.89 17.86
N ASN A 122 20.66 11.62 18.23
CA ASN A 122 20.31 10.56 17.28
C ASN A 122 18.89 10.77 16.73
N ILE A 123 17.93 11.11 17.60
CA ILE A 123 16.56 11.41 17.18
C ILE A 123 16.57 12.56 16.16
N SER A 124 17.31 13.63 16.46
CA SER A 124 17.44 14.79 15.58
C SER A 124 18.10 14.43 14.25
N ALA A 125 19.10 13.55 14.26
CA ALA A 125 19.76 13.09 13.04
C ALA A 125 18.83 12.27 12.14
N TYR A 126 18.01 11.38 12.71
CA TYR A 126 17.00 10.65 11.92
C TYR A 126 15.90 11.57 11.37
N LYS A 127 15.46 12.57 12.14
CA LYS A 127 14.50 13.58 11.64
C LYS A 127 15.07 14.32 10.44
N ALA A 128 16.30 14.83 10.54
CA ALA A 128 16.95 15.52 9.44
C ALA A 128 17.09 14.64 8.18
N LEU A 129 17.42 13.36 8.35
CA LEU A 129 17.48 12.42 7.21
C LEU A 129 16.12 12.14 6.58
N ALA A 130 15.05 12.11 7.38
CA ALA A 130 13.71 11.92 6.89
C ALA A 130 13.20 13.18 6.16
N ASP A 131 13.50 14.37 6.68
CA ASP A 131 13.21 15.66 6.05
C ASP A 131 13.94 15.79 4.70
N ASP A 132 15.22 15.44 4.64
CA ASP A 132 16.01 15.40 3.39
C ASP A 132 15.43 14.45 2.33
N ALA A 133 14.66 13.45 2.78
CA ALA A 133 14.00 12.45 1.94
C ALA A 133 12.50 12.73 1.74
N ASP A 134 12.00 13.90 2.15
CA ASP A 134 10.58 14.30 2.09
C ASP A 134 9.65 13.21 2.65
N THR A 135 10.06 12.61 3.77
CA THR A 135 9.35 11.49 4.41
C THR A 135 8.89 11.91 5.80
N PRO A 136 7.58 11.86 6.10
CA PRO A 136 7.06 12.15 7.44
C PRO A 136 7.74 11.28 8.51
N ALA A 137 8.18 11.91 9.60
CA ALA A 137 8.89 11.25 10.69
C ALA A 137 8.11 11.30 12.00
N ILE A 138 7.81 10.13 12.56
CA ILE A 138 7.13 9.96 13.85
C ILE A 138 8.12 9.42 14.86
N VAL A 139 8.23 10.10 16.01
CA VAL A 139 9.09 9.66 17.12
C VAL A 139 8.25 8.85 18.08
N MET A 140 8.70 7.65 18.44
CA MET A 140 7.90 6.78 19.28
C MET A 140 8.72 5.87 20.20
N SER A 141 8.05 5.33 21.21
CA SER A 141 8.50 4.14 21.95
C SER A 141 7.44 3.06 21.80
N ALA A 142 7.61 2.18 20.82
CA ALA A 142 6.66 1.09 20.58
C ALA A 142 6.51 0.15 21.79
N ALA A 143 7.52 0.05 22.66
CA ALA A 143 7.45 -0.76 23.88
C ALA A 143 6.59 -0.11 24.98
N LYS A 144 6.44 1.21 24.98
CA LYS A 144 5.64 1.97 25.94
C LYS A 144 4.28 2.41 25.39
N GLY A 145 4.09 2.36 24.07
CA GLY A 145 2.92 2.90 23.37
C GLY A 145 3.04 4.38 23.01
N ASP A 146 4.05 5.09 23.54
CA ASP A 146 4.25 6.52 23.30
C ASP A 146 4.45 6.81 21.80
N GLY A 147 3.68 7.77 21.26
CA GLY A 147 3.75 8.17 19.84
C GLY A 147 2.96 7.30 18.88
N PHE A 148 2.24 6.26 19.35
CA PHE A 148 1.41 5.42 18.49
C PHE A 148 0.20 6.17 17.92
N ASP A 149 -0.49 6.97 18.73
CA ASP A 149 -1.61 7.81 18.27
C ASP A 149 -1.19 8.80 17.18
N GLU A 150 0.03 9.35 17.27
CA GLU A 150 0.60 10.24 16.26
C GLU A 150 0.86 9.50 14.94
N LEU A 151 1.38 8.27 15.02
CA LEU A 151 1.54 7.41 13.84
C LEU A 151 0.20 7.08 13.19
N VAL A 152 -0.82 6.74 13.99
CA VAL A 152 -2.16 6.45 13.49
C VAL A 152 -2.76 7.69 12.81
N ALA A 153 -2.68 8.86 13.45
CA ALA A 153 -3.19 10.11 12.89
C ALA A 153 -2.49 10.47 11.58
N GLU A 154 -1.18 10.25 11.47
CA GLU A 154 -0.44 10.52 10.23
C GLU A 154 -0.84 9.55 9.10
N ILE A 155 -1.04 8.26 9.42
CA ILE A 155 -1.57 7.29 8.46
C ILE A 155 -2.95 7.70 7.99
N GLU A 156 -3.85 8.08 8.90
CA GLU A 156 -5.17 8.60 8.53
C GLU A 156 -5.06 9.82 7.64
N ARG A 157 -4.21 10.80 7.99
CA ARG A 157 -4.04 12.03 7.22
C ARG A 157 -3.61 11.71 5.79
N ILE A 158 -2.60 10.87 5.60
CA ILE A 158 -2.09 10.51 4.27
C ILE A 158 -3.15 9.85 3.39
N PHE A 159 -3.99 8.97 3.96
CA PHE A 159 -4.97 8.21 3.19
C PHE A 159 -6.38 8.82 3.19
N THR A 160 -6.63 9.88 3.96
CA THR A 160 -7.95 10.52 4.09
C THR A 160 -7.94 12.04 3.82
N ASP A 161 -6.78 12.65 3.50
CA ASP A 161 -6.70 14.01 2.94
C ASP A 161 -7.20 14.08 1.48
N THR A 162 -7.44 12.92 0.85
CA THR A 162 -8.41 12.89 -0.24
C THR A 162 -9.76 13.05 0.43
N GLU A 163 -10.45 14.17 0.23
CA GLU A 163 -11.83 14.39 0.69
C GLU A 163 -12.73 13.25 0.16
N ILE A 164 -12.72 12.10 0.83
CA ILE A 164 -13.66 11.02 0.59
C ILE A 164 -14.88 11.39 1.39
N ASP A 165 -15.79 12.12 0.77
CA ASP A 165 -17.11 12.32 1.34
C ASP A 165 -17.88 11.02 1.13
N LEU A 166 -17.91 10.16 2.15
CA LEU A 166 -18.65 8.91 2.14
C LEU A 166 -20.17 9.09 1.87
N SER A 167 -20.68 10.33 1.90
CA SER A 167 -22.06 10.66 1.53
C SER A 167 -22.24 11.03 0.04
N SER A 168 -21.18 11.42 -0.68
CA SER A 168 -21.22 11.73 -2.12
C SER A 168 -20.38 10.83 -3.01
N ASP A 169 -19.35 10.19 -2.46
CA ASP A 169 -18.35 9.47 -3.23
C ASP A 169 -18.66 7.99 -3.31
N ALA A 170 -18.48 7.42 -4.50
CA ALA A 170 -18.64 6.00 -4.72
C ALA A 170 -17.51 5.23 -4.02
N VAL A 171 -17.85 4.45 -2.99
CA VAL A 171 -16.89 3.62 -2.26
C VAL A 171 -16.80 2.23 -2.89
N LEU A 172 -15.59 1.84 -3.30
CA LEU A 172 -15.29 0.47 -3.70
C LEU A 172 -14.98 -0.34 -2.43
N ALA A 173 -15.99 -1.02 -1.90
CA ALA A 173 -15.92 -1.69 -0.60
C ALA A 173 -15.19 -3.06 -0.62
N THR A 174 -14.93 -3.63 -1.80
CA THR A 174 -14.36 -4.97 -1.93
C THR A 174 -13.17 -5.01 -2.90
N ALA A 175 -12.24 -5.93 -2.67
CA ALA A 175 -11.12 -6.18 -3.59
C ALA A 175 -11.59 -6.53 -5.01
N ARG A 176 -12.76 -7.18 -5.15
CA ARG A 176 -13.39 -7.45 -6.45
C ARG A 176 -13.79 -6.14 -7.13
N GLN A 177 -14.52 -5.27 -6.44
CA GLN A 177 -14.91 -3.97 -6.98
C GLN A 177 -13.69 -3.12 -7.35
N PHE A 178 -12.64 -3.15 -6.53
CA PHE A 178 -11.39 -2.47 -6.87
C PHE A 178 -10.74 -3.05 -8.13
N HIS A 179 -10.66 -4.38 -8.26
CA HIS A 179 -10.11 -5.05 -9.43
C HIS A 179 -10.85 -4.68 -10.71
N GLU A 180 -12.17 -4.75 -10.70
CA GLU A 180 -13.02 -4.39 -11.84
C GLU A 180 -12.89 -2.91 -12.20
N ALA A 181 -12.95 -2.00 -11.22
CA ALA A 181 -12.80 -0.56 -11.47
C ALA A 181 -11.41 -0.22 -12.05
N LYS A 182 -10.35 -0.86 -11.55
CA LYS A 182 -8.99 -0.69 -12.06
C LYS A 182 -8.84 -1.27 -13.47
N GLY A 183 -9.46 -2.42 -13.74
CA GLY A 183 -9.53 -3.00 -15.08
C GLY A 183 -10.19 -2.05 -16.07
N ALA A 184 -11.34 -1.47 -15.70
CA ALA A 184 -12.02 -0.46 -16.50
C ALA A 184 -11.15 0.76 -16.77
N LEU A 185 -10.46 1.28 -15.76
CA LEU A 185 -9.56 2.43 -15.91
C LEU A 185 -8.44 2.17 -16.92
N VAL A 186 -7.77 1.01 -16.83
CA VAL A 186 -6.69 0.63 -17.76
C VAL A 186 -7.19 0.61 -19.19
N ARG A 187 -8.39 0.07 -19.41
CA ARG A 187 -9.04 0.02 -20.73
C ARG A 187 -9.38 1.42 -21.26
N VAL A 188 -9.95 2.29 -20.44
CA VAL A 188 -10.21 3.70 -20.81
C VAL A 188 -8.92 4.41 -21.18
N MET A 189 -7.84 4.23 -20.41
CA MET A 189 -6.53 4.78 -20.74
C MET A 189 -5.97 4.25 -22.06
N GLY A 190 -6.19 2.96 -22.35
CA GLY A 190 -5.85 2.34 -23.64
C GLY A 190 -6.61 2.98 -24.80
N ALA A 191 -7.91 3.25 -24.63
CA ALA A 191 -8.73 3.94 -25.63
C ALA A 191 -8.23 5.37 -25.89
N ILE A 192 -7.92 6.13 -24.83
CA ILE A 192 -7.35 7.48 -24.95
C ILE A 192 -6.02 7.44 -25.72
N ALA A 193 -5.12 6.54 -25.33
CA ALA A 193 -3.82 6.40 -25.99
C ALA A 193 -3.95 6.02 -27.48
N ALA A 194 -4.92 5.18 -27.83
CA ALA A 194 -5.19 4.80 -29.22
C ALA A 194 -5.67 6.02 -30.05
N LEU A 195 -6.57 6.83 -29.49
CA LEU A 195 -7.04 8.06 -30.15
C LEU A 195 -5.93 9.09 -30.30
N ASP A 196 -5.13 9.32 -29.26
CA ASP A 196 -4.01 10.28 -29.28
C ASP A 196 -2.91 9.87 -30.26
N SER A 197 -2.72 8.56 -30.45
CA SER A 197 -1.75 8.01 -31.40
C SER A 197 -2.26 7.94 -32.84
N GLY A 198 -3.50 8.38 -33.10
CA GLY A 198 -4.13 8.33 -34.43
C GLY A 198 -4.37 6.91 -34.94
N LEU A 199 -4.50 5.93 -34.03
CA LEU A 199 -4.88 4.57 -34.41
C LEU A 199 -6.33 4.54 -34.93
N PRO A 200 -6.68 3.52 -35.73
CA PRO A 200 -8.06 3.27 -36.13
C PRO A 200 -9.04 3.27 -34.94
N THR A 201 -10.22 3.86 -35.15
CA THR A 201 -11.22 4.09 -34.09
C THR A 201 -11.85 2.82 -33.55
N ASP A 202 -11.77 1.71 -34.30
CA ASP A 202 -12.20 0.38 -33.88
C ASP A 202 -11.34 -0.16 -32.71
N ILE A 203 -10.06 0.20 -32.64
CA ILE A 203 -9.18 -0.14 -31.51
C ILE A 203 -9.66 0.56 -30.23
N ALA A 204 -9.95 1.86 -30.31
CA ALA A 204 -10.48 2.61 -29.17
C ALA A 204 -11.87 2.10 -28.75
N ALA A 205 -12.70 1.71 -29.72
CA ALA A 205 -14.01 1.13 -29.44
C ALA A 205 -13.91 -0.21 -28.69
N GLY A 206 -13.01 -1.11 -29.11
CA GLY A 206 -12.77 -2.38 -28.41
C GLY A 206 -12.26 -2.20 -26.98
N GLU A 207 -11.39 -1.21 -26.74
CA GLU A 207 -10.95 -0.87 -25.38
C GLU A 207 -12.13 -0.34 -24.52
N LEU A 208 -13.00 0.51 -25.07
CA LEU A 208 -14.19 1.00 -24.35
C LEU A 208 -15.20 -0.10 -24.05
N GLU A 209 -15.40 -1.07 -24.95
CA GLU A 209 -16.23 -2.27 -24.69
C GLU A 209 -15.65 -3.11 -23.53
N GLY A 210 -14.32 -3.30 -23.51
CA GLY A 210 -13.64 -3.95 -22.40
C GLY A 210 -13.83 -3.20 -21.08
N ALA A 211 -13.79 -1.86 -21.12
CA ALA A 211 -14.06 -1.03 -19.95
C ALA A 211 -15.50 -1.20 -19.44
N LEU A 212 -16.49 -1.18 -20.34
CA LEU A 212 -17.90 -1.37 -20.01
C LEU A 212 -18.16 -2.75 -19.39
N THR A 213 -17.48 -3.80 -19.85
CA THR A 213 -17.59 -5.15 -19.28
C THR A 213 -17.12 -5.20 -17.82
N HIS A 214 -16.01 -4.52 -17.51
CA HIS A 214 -15.54 -4.38 -16.14
C HIS A 214 -16.50 -3.54 -15.28
N LEU A 215 -17.02 -2.43 -15.81
CA LEU A 215 -17.99 -1.60 -15.09
C LEU A 215 -19.32 -2.32 -14.84
N ALA A 216 -19.79 -3.14 -15.78
CA ALA A 216 -20.95 -4.03 -15.62
C ALA A 216 -20.79 -4.96 -14.41
N SER A 217 -19.58 -5.50 -14.27
CA SER A 217 -19.23 -6.43 -13.20
C SER A 217 -19.24 -5.77 -11.81
N LEU A 218 -19.22 -4.43 -11.73
CA LEU A 218 -19.30 -3.67 -10.49
C LEU A 218 -20.70 -3.61 -9.88
N ASP A 219 -21.74 -3.41 -10.68
CA ASP A 219 -23.12 -3.22 -10.20
C ASP A 219 -23.91 -4.55 -10.13
N GLY A 220 -23.33 -5.65 -10.60
CA GLY A 220 -23.95 -6.96 -10.63
C GLY A 220 -25.02 -7.12 -11.71
N ARG A 221 -25.16 -6.14 -12.60
CA ARG A 221 -25.95 -6.22 -13.83
C ARG A 221 -24.99 -6.60 -14.96
N GLU A 222 -25.20 -7.76 -15.56
CA GLU A 222 -24.59 -8.03 -16.86
C GLU A 222 -25.05 -6.92 -17.83
N VAL A 223 -24.10 -6.21 -18.44
CA VAL A 223 -24.41 -5.24 -19.49
C VAL A 223 -25.12 -5.99 -20.61
N THR A 224 -26.38 -5.65 -20.85
CA THR A 224 -27.11 -6.16 -22.00
C THR A 224 -26.58 -5.54 -23.28
N GLU A 225 -26.63 -6.30 -24.38
CA GLU A 225 -26.25 -5.86 -25.73
C GLU A 225 -26.90 -4.50 -26.14
N GLU A 226 -27.99 -4.11 -25.49
CA GLU A 226 -28.71 -2.85 -25.72
C GLU A 226 -27.89 -1.59 -25.41
N ILE A 227 -27.08 -1.57 -24.33
CA ILE A 227 -26.28 -0.38 -23.98
C ILE A 227 -25.13 -0.18 -24.98
N VAL A 228 -24.52 -1.29 -25.41
CA VAL A 228 -23.49 -1.31 -26.45
C VAL A 228 -24.09 -0.80 -27.76
N SER A 229 -25.28 -1.31 -28.14
CA SER A 229 -26.00 -0.87 -29.33
C SER A 229 -26.36 0.62 -29.30
N GLU A 230 -26.76 1.18 -28.15
CA GLU A 230 -27.10 2.59 -28.02
C GLU A 230 -25.88 3.52 -28.21
N ILE A 231 -24.70 3.12 -27.72
CA ILE A 231 -23.45 3.88 -27.92
C ILE A 231 -23.08 3.91 -29.40
N PHE A 232 -23.12 2.76 -30.09
CA PHE A 232 -22.82 2.69 -31.52
C PHE A 232 -23.88 3.33 -32.42
N SER A 233 -25.13 3.46 -31.96
CA SER A 233 -26.18 4.16 -32.71
C SER A 233 -25.88 5.65 -32.94
N LYS A 234 -25.03 6.24 -32.10
CA LYS A 234 -24.64 7.66 -32.17
C LYS A 234 -23.34 7.90 -32.94
N PHE A 235 -22.60 6.85 -33.26
CA PHE A 235 -21.48 6.93 -34.19
C PHE A 235 -21.99 6.54 -35.58
N CYS A 236 -21.87 7.43 -36.55
CA CYS A 236 -22.20 7.09 -37.94
C CYS A 236 -21.34 5.90 -38.39
N VAL A 237 -21.89 4.69 -38.35
CA VAL A 237 -21.33 3.55 -39.07
C VAL A 237 -21.60 3.79 -40.54
N GLY A 238 -20.59 4.29 -41.24
CA GLY A 238 -20.73 4.73 -42.62
C GLY A 238 -19.45 4.58 -43.43
N LYS A 239 -19.30 3.38 -44.01
CA LYS A 239 -18.40 2.94 -45.10
C LYS A 239 -16.93 2.71 -44.80
#